data_AF-A0A957HNC0-F1
#
_entry.id   AF-A0A957HNC0-F1
#
_cell.length_a   1.000
_cell.length_b   1.000
_cell.length_c   1.000
_cell.angle_alpha   90.00
_cell.angle_beta   90.00
_cell.angle_gamma   90.00
#
_symmetry.space_group_name_H-M   'P 1'
#
loop_
_entity.id
_entity.type
_entity.pdbx_description
1 polymer ?
#
loop_
_entity_poly.entity_id
_entity_poly.type
_entity_poly.pdbx_seq_one_letter_code
_entity_poly.pdbx_strand_id
1 'polypeptide(L)'
;FTLLDLFSYNEKHNEANGENGRDGANDNNSWNCGWEGVTDDPDINQLRRRLIKNSAAILLMSRGVPLIHMGDEIGHTKEGNNNTYCQDNALNWFNWAQVAENNDIFQFFKHCIAFRKAHPILRKPDFPQHKDAAGSGFPEISWHGLDSWNPDWADYNRTMAFMLCGRHVTPTDDDIYVGMNMHWESHIFELPRLRDGAKWHVFANTSLPAPNDICPPGQEIILADQTSFLIGARSIFILVGRIPRENL
;
A
#
# COMPACT_ATOMS: atom_id res chain seq x y z
N PHE A 1 -8.37 -1.37 16.20
CA PHE A 1 -6.92 -1.18 16.37
C PHE A 1 -6.45 0.04 15.58
N THR A 2 -5.35 0.67 15.99
CA THR A 2 -4.53 1.49 15.08
C THR A 2 -3.89 0.60 14.01
N LEU A 3 -3.31 1.18 12.97
CA LEU A 3 -2.67 0.37 11.93
C LEU A 3 -1.43 -0.38 12.45
N LEU A 4 -0.65 0.20 13.36
CA LEU A 4 0.47 -0.53 13.99
C LEU A 4 -0.03 -1.68 14.87
N ASP A 5 -1.09 -1.45 15.65
CA ASP A 5 -1.63 -2.48 16.54
C ASP A 5 -2.27 -3.64 15.76
N LEU A 6 -2.83 -3.36 14.57
CA LEU A 6 -3.35 -4.39 13.66
C LEU A 6 -2.30 -5.45 13.31
N PHE A 7 -1.02 -5.07 13.28
CA PHE A 7 0.10 -5.96 13.00
C PHE A 7 0.92 -6.34 14.24
N SER A 8 0.50 -5.88 15.42
CA SER A 8 1.22 -6.11 16.68
C SER A 8 0.42 -6.93 17.69
N TYR A 9 -0.90 -7.03 17.56
CA TYR A 9 -1.75 -7.72 18.53
C TYR A 9 -2.77 -8.63 17.84
N ASN A 10 -2.92 -9.86 18.31
CA ASN A 10 -4.01 -10.75 17.93
C ASN A 10 -5.23 -10.56 18.83
N GLU A 11 -4.99 -10.26 20.11
CA GLU A 11 -6.04 -10.06 21.11
C GLU A 11 -6.14 -8.59 21.50
N LYS A 12 -7.32 -8.18 21.97
CA LYS A 12 -7.52 -6.83 22.52
C LYS A 12 -7.05 -6.78 23.97
N HIS A 13 -6.42 -5.66 24.35
CA HIS A 13 -5.90 -5.37 25.68
C HIS A 13 -6.61 -4.12 26.22
N ASN A 14 -7.90 -4.29 26.55
CA ASN A 14 -8.81 -3.20 26.94
C ASN A 14 -8.94 -3.07 28.48
N GLU A 15 -8.07 -3.72 29.27
CA GLU A 15 -8.17 -3.80 30.74
C GLU A 15 -8.24 -2.42 31.39
N ALA A 16 -7.50 -1.45 30.83
CA ALA A 16 -7.47 -0.05 31.29
C ALA A 16 -8.84 0.66 31.21
N ASN A 17 -9.81 0.12 30.46
CA ASN A 17 -11.15 0.69 30.34
C ASN A 17 -12.06 0.35 31.53
N GLY A 18 -11.67 -0.59 32.40
CA GLY A 18 -12.41 -0.95 33.61
C GLY A 18 -13.58 -1.93 33.39
N GLU A 19 -13.78 -2.42 32.17
CA GLU A 19 -14.87 -3.35 31.82
C GLU A 19 -14.43 -4.82 31.79
N ASN A 20 -13.26 -5.13 32.38
CA ASN A 20 -12.64 -6.47 32.40
C ASN A 20 -12.47 -7.07 30.98
N GLY A 21 -12.05 -6.25 30.01
CA GLY A 21 -11.80 -6.68 28.62
C GLY A 21 -13.07 -7.08 27.85
N ARG A 22 -14.27 -6.77 28.36
CA ARG A 22 -15.52 -7.15 27.68
C ARG A 22 -15.93 -6.20 26.56
N ASP A 23 -15.43 -4.97 26.57
CA ASP A 23 -15.71 -3.93 25.59
C ASP A 23 -14.82 -4.07 24.34
N GLY A 24 -15.21 -3.40 23.24
CA GLY A 24 -14.51 -3.48 21.96
C GLY A 24 -14.79 -4.75 21.15
N ALA A 25 -14.37 -4.75 19.87
CA ALA A 25 -14.55 -5.88 18.96
C ALA A 25 -13.64 -7.07 19.34
N ASN A 26 -14.08 -8.30 19.09
CA ASN A 26 -13.27 -9.51 19.25
C ASN A 26 -12.64 -9.97 17.92
N ASP A 27 -13.33 -9.76 16.81
CA ASP A 27 -12.87 -10.18 15.47
C ASP A 27 -12.16 -9.00 14.77
N ASN A 28 -10.88 -8.82 15.07
CA ASN A 28 -10.11 -7.68 14.57
C ASN A 28 -9.46 -7.89 13.20
N ASN A 29 -9.44 -9.13 12.68
CA ASN A 29 -8.68 -9.50 11.47
C ASN A 29 -7.21 -9.03 11.52
N SER A 30 -6.60 -9.11 12.71
CA SER A 30 -5.23 -8.71 12.98
C SER A 30 -4.27 -9.89 12.90
N TRP A 31 -2.98 -9.58 12.79
CA TRP A 31 -1.92 -10.58 12.88
C TRP A 31 -0.68 -9.96 13.51
N ASN A 32 -0.32 -10.41 14.71
CA ASN A 32 0.80 -9.89 15.50
C ASN A 32 2.20 -10.14 14.92
N CYS A 33 2.28 -10.77 13.74
CA CYS A 33 3.51 -11.06 13.00
C CYS A 33 4.46 -12.04 13.70
N GLY A 34 3.99 -12.78 14.71
CA GLY A 34 4.75 -13.81 15.43
C GLY A 34 5.01 -13.52 16.91
N TRP A 35 4.73 -12.30 17.38
CA TRP A 35 4.90 -11.91 18.78
C TRP A 35 3.80 -10.95 19.21
N GLU A 36 3.21 -11.13 20.40
CA GLU A 36 2.14 -10.24 20.89
C GLU A 36 2.75 -8.96 21.50
N GLY A 37 2.38 -7.81 20.97
CA GLY A 37 2.82 -6.50 21.43
C GLY A 37 4.26 -6.13 21.06
N VAL A 38 4.88 -5.32 21.90
CA VAL A 38 6.24 -4.77 21.71
C VAL A 38 7.27 -5.90 21.74
N THR A 39 8.25 -5.82 20.83
CA THR A 39 9.38 -6.76 20.73
C THR A 39 10.62 -6.06 20.22
N ASP A 40 11.79 -6.57 20.60
CA ASP A 40 13.09 -6.13 20.08
C ASP A 40 13.55 -6.96 18.86
N ASP A 41 12.75 -7.95 18.42
CA ASP A 41 13.04 -8.77 17.24
C ASP A 41 13.01 -7.90 15.96
N PRO A 42 14.16 -7.73 15.28
CA PRO A 42 14.24 -6.85 14.13
C PRO A 42 13.45 -7.37 12.91
N ASP A 43 13.31 -8.68 12.76
CA ASP A 43 12.62 -9.29 11.62
C ASP A 43 11.10 -9.11 11.74
N ILE A 44 10.56 -9.30 12.96
CA ILE A 44 9.15 -9.02 13.26
C ILE A 44 8.85 -7.53 13.04
N ASN A 45 9.69 -6.65 13.58
CA ASN A 45 9.49 -5.22 13.45
C ASN A 45 9.59 -4.75 11.99
N GLN A 46 10.53 -5.28 11.21
CA GLN A 46 10.63 -4.98 9.78
C GLN A 46 9.37 -5.44 9.02
N LEU A 47 8.86 -6.64 9.33
CA LEU A 47 7.62 -7.14 8.74
C LEU A 47 6.43 -6.24 9.06
N ARG A 48 6.26 -5.83 10.33
CA ARG A 48 5.18 -4.91 10.74
C ARG A 48 5.24 -3.58 9.97
N ARG A 49 6.43 -2.98 9.87
CA ARG A 49 6.62 -1.74 9.09
C ARG A 49 6.27 -1.93 7.62
N ARG A 50 6.64 -3.06 7.02
CA ARG A 50 6.27 -3.41 5.65
C ARG A 50 4.76 -3.52 5.49
N LEU A 51 4.07 -4.20 6.42
CA LEU A 51 2.62 -4.37 6.35
C LEU A 51 1.86 -3.04 6.52
N ILE A 52 2.35 -2.13 7.38
CA ILE A 52 1.83 -0.75 7.47
C ILE A 52 1.93 -0.04 6.11
N LYS A 53 3.09 -0.13 5.44
CA LYS A 53 3.30 0.47 4.11
C LYS A 53 2.46 -0.21 3.04
N ASN A 54 2.26 -1.54 3.11
CA ASN A 54 1.35 -2.26 2.22
C ASN A 54 -0.09 -1.75 2.37
N SER A 55 -0.58 -1.59 3.61
CA SER A 55 -1.93 -1.06 3.87
C SER A 55 -2.09 0.36 3.33
N ALA A 56 -1.08 1.22 3.52
CA ALA A 56 -1.08 2.57 2.95
C ALA A 56 -1.12 2.55 1.42
N ALA A 57 -0.31 1.70 0.79
CA ALA A 57 -0.28 1.51 -0.66
C ALA A 57 -1.63 1.03 -1.20
N ILE A 58 -2.22 -0.02 -0.60
CA ILE A 58 -3.53 -0.54 -0.99
C ILE A 58 -4.60 0.55 -0.88
N LEU A 59 -4.69 1.20 0.29
CA LEU A 59 -5.69 2.24 0.55
C LEU A 59 -5.57 3.41 -0.45
N LEU A 60 -4.36 3.88 -0.68
CA LEU A 60 -4.11 5.08 -1.49
C LEU A 60 -4.07 4.81 -2.99
N MET A 61 -3.90 3.55 -3.42
CA MET A 61 -4.01 3.13 -4.83
C MET A 61 -5.39 2.59 -5.20
N SER A 62 -6.28 2.38 -4.23
CA SER A 62 -7.65 1.93 -4.51
C SER A 62 -8.53 3.07 -5.05
N ARG A 63 -9.52 2.73 -5.88
CA ARG A 63 -10.58 3.67 -6.30
C ARG A 63 -11.49 3.98 -5.10
N GLY A 64 -11.99 5.22 -5.01
CA GLY A 64 -12.85 5.68 -3.90
C GLY A 64 -12.24 6.85 -3.12
N VAL A 65 -12.74 7.09 -1.90
CA VAL A 65 -12.26 8.17 -1.03
C VAL A 65 -11.57 7.55 0.20
N PRO A 66 -10.23 7.63 0.31
CA PRO A 66 -9.51 7.04 1.43
C PRO A 66 -9.72 7.87 2.71
N LEU A 67 -9.75 7.18 3.85
CA LEU A 67 -9.70 7.76 5.18
C LEU A 67 -8.48 7.20 5.91
N ILE A 68 -7.69 8.09 6.51
CA ILE A 68 -6.54 7.73 7.34
C ILE A 68 -6.91 8.05 8.79
N HIS A 69 -6.78 7.08 9.68
CA HIS A 69 -7.01 7.30 11.10
C HIS A 69 -5.79 8.02 11.70
N MET A 70 -6.05 8.99 12.58
CA MET A 70 -5.01 9.82 13.18
C MET A 70 -3.87 8.97 13.76
N GLY A 71 -2.64 9.26 13.34
CA GLY A 71 -1.44 8.65 13.89
C GLY A 71 -0.98 7.39 13.15
N ASP A 72 -1.80 6.80 12.27
CA ASP A 72 -1.36 5.65 11.46
C ASP A 72 -0.14 6.01 10.60
N GLU A 73 -0.04 7.27 10.15
CA GLU A 73 1.06 7.79 9.34
C GLU A 73 2.38 7.98 10.12
N ILE A 74 2.36 7.82 11.45
CA ILE A 74 3.54 7.88 12.32
C ILE A 74 3.73 6.60 13.15
N GLY A 75 2.94 5.54 12.89
CA GLY A 75 2.99 4.32 13.68
C GLY A 75 2.47 4.50 15.11
N HIS A 76 1.41 5.29 15.29
CA HIS A 76 0.74 5.45 16.59
C HIS A 76 0.24 4.09 17.09
N THR A 77 0.40 3.84 18.39
CA THR A 77 -0.06 2.63 19.05
C THR A 77 -1.00 2.99 20.20
N LYS A 78 -2.00 2.13 20.39
CA LYS A 78 -2.89 2.12 21.55
C LYS A 78 -2.58 0.94 22.47
N GLU A 79 -1.39 0.35 22.33
CA GLU A 79 -0.90 -0.77 23.14
C GLU A 79 -1.85 -1.97 23.16
N GLY A 80 -2.50 -2.25 22.03
CA GLY A 80 -3.48 -3.33 21.94
C GLY A 80 -4.87 -2.96 22.49
N ASN A 81 -5.09 -1.74 22.98
CA ASN A 81 -6.43 -1.28 23.33
C ASN A 81 -7.20 -0.89 22.06
N ASN A 82 -8.17 -1.71 21.66
CA ASN A 82 -8.94 -1.51 20.44
C ASN A 82 -10.18 -0.62 20.63
N ASN A 83 -10.44 -0.15 21.86
CA ASN A 83 -11.62 0.62 22.23
C ASN A 83 -11.30 1.70 23.27
N THR A 84 -10.41 2.62 22.94
CA THR A 84 -9.88 3.68 23.83
C THR A 84 -10.88 4.82 24.09
N TYR A 85 -12.18 4.57 24.13
CA TYR A 85 -13.20 5.62 24.20
C TYR A 85 -13.13 6.47 25.49
N CYS A 86 -12.66 5.88 26.59
CA CYS A 86 -12.57 6.52 27.92
C CYS A 86 -11.15 6.93 28.31
N GLN A 87 -10.19 6.85 27.38
CA GLN A 87 -8.77 7.11 27.66
C GLN A 87 -8.37 8.53 27.28
N ASP A 88 -8.33 9.45 28.25
CA ASP A 88 -7.74 10.79 28.04
C ASP A 88 -6.27 10.81 28.46
N ASN A 89 -5.44 10.15 27.66
CA ASN A 89 -4.00 9.99 27.90
C ASN A 89 -3.24 9.68 26.59
N ALA A 90 -1.97 9.31 26.71
CA ALA A 90 -1.06 9.02 25.60
C ALA A 90 -1.59 7.99 24.58
N LEU A 91 -2.53 7.12 24.95
CA LEU A 91 -3.16 6.20 24.00
C LEU A 91 -3.97 6.93 22.92
N ASN A 92 -4.54 8.10 23.23
CA ASN A 92 -5.32 8.91 22.28
C ASN A 92 -4.66 10.23 21.88
N TRP A 93 -3.56 10.63 22.52
CA TRP A 93 -2.85 11.85 22.16
C TRP A 93 -1.93 11.61 20.96
N PHE A 94 -1.84 12.59 20.06
CA PHE A 94 -0.92 12.53 18.93
C PHE A 94 0.52 12.77 19.42
N ASN A 95 1.42 11.80 19.20
CA ASN A 95 2.81 11.91 19.60
C ASN A 95 3.68 12.51 18.47
N TRP A 96 3.99 13.81 18.57
CA TRP A 96 4.80 14.51 17.57
C TRP A 96 6.25 14.01 17.45
N ALA A 97 6.81 13.39 18.50
CA ALA A 97 8.17 12.84 18.43
C ALA A 97 8.26 11.68 17.41
N GLN A 98 7.17 10.92 17.24
CA GLN A 98 7.10 9.80 16.31
C GLN A 98 7.18 10.22 14.85
N VAL A 99 6.93 11.49 14.51
CA VAL A 99 7.17 11.99 13.14
C VAL A 99 8.64 11.82 12.76
N ALA A 100 9.56 12.09 13.70
CA ALA A 100 10.99 11.93 13.48
C ALA A 100 11.43 10.46 13.66
N GLU A 101 10.94 9.77 14.69
CA GLU A 101 11.33 8.38 15.00
C GLU A 101 10.86 7.39 13.93
N ASN A 102 9.65 7.60 13.38
CA ASN A 102 9.05 6.77 12.34
C ASN A 102 9.00 7.49 10.99
N ASN A 103 10.02 8.31 10.70
CA ASN A 103 10.05 9.14 9.51
C ASN A 103 9.91 8.33 8.20
N ASP A 104 10.37 7.08 8.13
CA ASP A 104 10.16 6.24 6.95
C ASP A 104 8.68 5.90 6.69
N ILE A 105 7.87 5.65 7.73
CA ILE A 105 6.41 5.47 7.57
C ILE A 105 5.79 6.79 7.14
N PHE A 106 6.16 7.89 7.79
CA PHE A 106 5.64 9.22 7.48
C PHE A 106 5.93 9.65 6.04
N GLN A 107 7.17 9.50 5.56
CA GLN A 107 7.52 9.79 4.17
C GLN A 107 6.76 8.88 3.20
N PHE A 108 6.56 7.61 3.54
CA PHE A 108 5.81 6.68 2.69
C PHE A 108 4.36 7.15 2.50
N PHE A 109 3.65 7.44 3.59
CA PHE A 109 2.28 8.01 3.53
C PHE A 109 2.26 9.32 2.75
N LYS A 110 3.18 10.23 3.05
CA LYS A 110 3.28 11.53 2.38
C LYS A 110 3.44 11.38 0.86
N HIS A 111 4.33 10.50 0.41
CA HIS A 111 4.54 10.26 -1.02
C HIS A 111 3.35 9.56 -1.67
N CYS A 112 2.73 8.56 -1.03
CA CYS A 112 1.52 7.93 -1.57
C CYS A 112 0.33 8.91 -1.67
N ILE A 113 0.15 9.81 -0.70
CA ILE A 113 -0.88 10.86 -0.76
C ILE A 113 -0.59 11.83 -1.91
N ALA A 114 0.67 12.27 -2.04
CA ALA A 114 1.08 13.16 -3.12
C ALA A 114 0.88 12.50 -4.50
N PHE A 115 1.26 11.23 -4.63
CA PHE A 115 1.04 10.41 -5.82
C PHE A 115 -0.44 10.32 -6.18
N ARG A 116 -1.30 9.93 -5.23
CA ARG A 116 -2.75 9.86 -5.45
C ARG A 116 -3.34 11.21 -5.91
N LYS A 117 -2.86 12.32 -5.36
CA LYS A 117 -3.30 13.67 -5.78
C LYS A 117 -2.85 13.97 -7.21
N ALA A 118 -1.63 13.60 -7.56
CA ALA A 118 -1.04 13.82 -8.89
C ALA A 118 -1.70 12.97 -9.99
N HIS A 119 -2.32 11.85 -9.65
CA HIS A 119 -2.91 10.90 -10.61
C HIS A 119 -4.45 10.86 -10.56
N PRO A 120 -5.16 11.62 -11.44
CA PRO A 120 -6.62 11.60 -11.54
C PRO A 120 -7.24 10.22 -11.75
N ILE A 121 -6.54 9.26 -12.38
CA ILE A 121 -7.10 7.92 -12.66
C ILE A 121 -7.46 7.15 -11.37
N LEU A 122 -6.82 7.48 -10.25
CA LEU A 122 -7.11 6.91 -8.93
C LEU A 122 -8.35 7.53 -8.26
N ARG A 123 -8.78 8.70 -8.72
CA ARG A 123 -9.78 9.57 -8.07
C ARG A 123 -11.03 9.82 -8.91
N LYS A 124 -11.16 9.13 -10.05
CA LYS A 124 -12.35 9.22 -10.91
C LYS A 124 -13.60 8.75 -10.12
N PRO A 125 -14.76 9.41 -10.28
CA PRO A 125 -15.95 9.09 -9.47
C PRO A 125 -16.66 7.79 -9.90
N ASP A 126 -16.49 7.38 -11.16
CA ASP A 126 -17.14 6.18 -11.69
C ASP A 126 -16.36 4.91 -11.34
N PHE A 127 -17.08 3.78 -11.34
CA PHE A 127 -16.46 2.47 -11.24
C PHE A 127 -15.58 2.19 -12.47
N PRO A 128 -14.35 1.68 -12.28
CA PRO A 128 -13.49 1.33 -13.39
C PRO A 128 -14.08 0.14 -14.15
N GLN A 129 -13.96 0.17 -15.48
CA GLN A 129 -14.51 -0.87 -16.35
C GLN A 129 -13.40 -1.62 -17.08
N HIS A 130 -13.57 -2.93 -17.24
CA HIS A 130 -12.69 -3.73 -18.10
C HIS A 130 -13.05 -3.52 -19.59
N LYS A 131 -12.98 -2.26 -20.05
CA LYS A 131 -13.36 -1.83 -21.38
C LYS A 131 -12.46 -0.69 -21.85
N ASP A 132 -12.05 -0.74 -23.11
CA ASP A 132 -11.30 0.34 -23.74
C ASP A 132 -12.22 1.40 -24.33
N ALA A 133 -12.79 2.25 -23.47
CA ALA A 133 -13.64 3.37 -23.92
C ALA A 133 -12.85 4.51 -24.59
N ALA A 134 -11.53 4.56 -24.38
CA ALA A 134 -10.66 5.62 -24.87
C ALA A 134 -9.98 5.29 -26.22
N GLY A 135 -10.25 4.13 -26.82
CA GLY A 135 -9.61 3.69 -28.08
C GLY A 135 -8.09 3.59 -27.93
N SER A 136 -7.66 3.19 -26.75
CA SER A 136 -6.30 3.29 -26.27
C SER A 136 -5.52 1.97 -26.47
N GLY A 137 -6.20 0.85 -26.70
CA GLY A 137 -5.61 -0.48 -26.73
C GLY A 137 -5.57 -1.18 -25.37
N PHE A 138 -5.91 -0.48 -24.28
CA PHE A 138 -6.05 -1.04 -22.94
C PHE A 138 -7.44 -0.73 -22.35
N PRO A 139 -8.00 -1.61 -21.52
CA PRO A 139 -9.17 -1.27 -20.71
C PRO A 139 -8.81 -0.23 -19.63
N GLU A 140 -9.83 0.45 -19.05
CA GLU A 140 -9.59 1.37 -17.92
C GLU A 140 -8.92 0.65 -16.75
N ILE A 141 -9.35 -0.57 -16.44
CA ILE A 141 -8.68 -1.47 -15.51
C ILE A 141 -8.45 -2.84 -16.15
N SER A 142 -7.24 -3.39 -15.99
CA SER A 142 -6.94 -4.79 -16.26
C SER A 142 -6.40 -5.47 -15.01
N TRP A 143 -6.73 -6.75 -14.85
CA TRP A 143 -6.29 -7.59 -13.74
C TRP A 143 -5.27 -8.60 -14.25
N HIS A 144 -4.27 -8.89 -13.41
CA HIS A 144 -3.11 -9.70 -13.75
C HIS A 144 -2.77 -10.61 -12.56
N GLY A 145 -2.16 -11.75 -12.84
CA GLY A 145 -1.57 -12.64 -11.84
C GLY A 145 -0.05 -12.49 -11.83
N LEU A 146 0.66 -13.60 -11.63
CA LEU A 146 2.09 -13.67 -11.92
C LEU A 146 2.36 -13.50 -13.42
N ASP A 147 1.51 -14.08 -14.26
CA ASP A 147 1.54 -13.85 -15.70
C ASP A 147 0.68 -12.64 -16.08
N SER A 148 1.15 -11.86 -17.06
CA SER A 148 0.43 -10.66 -17.48
C SER A 148 -0.88 -11.04 -18.19
N TRP A 149 -1.97 -10.32 -17.91
CA TRP A 149 -3.31 -10.55 -18.48
C TRP A 149 -3.96 -11.87 -18.08
N ASN A 150 -3.41 -12.55 -17.08
CA ASN A 150 -3.90 -13.84 -16.58
C ASN A 150 -4.13 -13.79 -15.06
N PRO A 151 -5.21 -13.14 -14.59
CA PRO A 151 -5.51 -13.09 -13.17
C PRO A 151 -5.96 -14.46 -12.64
N ASP A 152 -5.49 -14.82 -11.45
CA ASP A 152 -5.95 -16.01 -10.71
C ASP A 152 -6.87 -15.58 -9.55
N TRP A 153 -8.13 -16.01 -9.64
CA TRP A 153 -9.20 -15.68 -8.68
C TRP A 153 -9.43 -16.77 -7.65
N ALA A 154 -8.57 -17.79 -7.58
CA ALA A 154 -8.72 -18.85 -6.59
C ALA A 154 -8.55 -18.32 -5.15
N ASP A 155 -9.36 -18.83 -4.22
CA ASP A 155 -9.37 -18.37 -2.81
C ASP A 155 -8.01 -18.56 -2.07
N TYR A 156 -7.18 -19.49 -2.55
CA TYR A 156 -5.85 -19.75 -2.02
C TYR A 156 -4.78 -18.84 -2.63
N ASN A 157 -5.09 -18.10 -3.68
CA ASN A 157 -4.14 -17.21 -4.31
C ASN A 157 -3.75 -16.09 -3.32
N ARG A 158 -2.47 -15.71 -3.36
CA ARG A 158 -1.87 -14.68 -2.51
C ARG A 158 -1.18 -13.59 -3.32
N THR A 159 -1.28 -13.64 -4.64
CA THR A 159 -0.70 -12.64 -5.53
C THR A 159 -1.79 -12.03 -6.40
N MET A 160 -1.71 -10.74 -6.66
CA MET A 160 -2.64 -10.05 -7.56
C MET A 160 -1.96 -8.80 -8.09
N ALA A 161 -2.28 -8.43 -9.32
CA ALA A 161 -1.90 -7.15 -9.84
C ALA A 161 -3.02 -6.52 -10.67
N PHE A 162 -3.00 -5.20 -10.76
CA PHE A 162 -3.89 -4.46 -11.65
C PHE A 162 -3.15 -3.33 -12.34
N MET A 163 -3.61 -3.00 -13.55
CA MET A 163 -3.21 -1.80 -14.27
C MET A 163 -4.39 -0.87 -14.41
N LEU A 164 -4.20 0.42 -14.12
CA LEU A 164 -5.12 1.49 -14.46
C LEU A 164 -4.57 2.26 -15.65
N CYS A 165 -5.36 2.37 -16.72
CA CYS A 165 -4.93 3.09 -17.90
C CYS A 165 -5.25 4.59 -17.80
N GLY A 166 -4.21 5.42 -17.81
CA GLY A 166 -4.33 6.87 -17.59
C GLY A 166 -5.04 7.62 -18.72
N ARG A 167 -5.26 6.99 -19.88
CA ARG A 167 -6.03 7.57 -20.99
C ARG A 167 -7.54 7.58 -20.77
N HIS A 168 -8.07 6.87 -19.77
CA HIS A 168 -9.50 6.85 -19.44
C HIS A 168 -9.91 7.95 -18.45
N VAL A 169 -9.04 8.95 -18.24
CA VAL A 169 -9.32 10.15 -17.43
C VAL A 169 -8.82 11.42 -18.13
N THR A 170 -9.41 12.56 -17.77
CA THR A 170 -9.03 13.90 -18.26
C THR A 170 -8.60 14.80 -17.08
N PRO A 171 -7.45 15.49 -17.15
CA PRO A 171 -6.42 15.37 -18.20
C PRO A 171 -5.86 13.93 -18.25
N THR A 172 -5.30 13.55 -19.40
CA THR A 172 -4.67 12.23 -19.57
C THR A 172 -3.60 12.04 -18.51
N ASP A 173 -3.65 10.90 -17.86
CA ASP A 173 -2.75 10.49 -16.79
C ASP A 173 -1.75 9.43 -17.29
N ASP A 174 -0.81 9.07 -16.44
CA ASP A 174 0.09 7.94 -16.67
C ASP A 174 -0.62 6.59 -16.43
N ASP A 175 -0.10 5.52 -17.01
CA ASP A 175 -0.56 4.16 -16.69
C ASP A 175 0.01 3.75 -15.32
N ILE A 176 -0.81 3.22 -14.41
CA ILE A 176 -0.38 2.82 -13.06
C ILE A 176 -0.53 1.32 -12.92
N TYR A 177 0.55 0.62 -12.57
CA TYR A 177 0.52 -0.81 -12.32
C TYR A 177 0.86 -1.10 -10.86
N VAL A 178 -0.01 -1.82 -10.17
CA VAL A 178 0.17 -2.19 -8.76
C VAL A 178 0.21 -3.70 -8.68
N GLY A 179 1.34 -4.24 -8.20
CA GLY A 179 1.48 -5.67 -7.92
C GLY A 179 1.57 -5.93 -6.42
N MET A 180 0.82 -6.94 -5.97
CA MET A 180 0.67 -7.30 -4.57
C MET A 180 1.08 -8.75 -4.38
N ASN A 181 2.11 -8.98 -3.57
CA ASN A 181 2.53 -10.30 -3.14
C ASN A 181 2.25 -10.46 -1.64
N MET A 182 1.13 -11.08 -1.29
CA MET A 182 0.79 -11.45 0.09
C MET A 182 1.27 -12.87 0.46
N HIS A 183 1.99 -13.54 -0.45
CA HIS A 183 2.64 -14.82 -0.19
C HIS A 183 3.87 -14.63 0.71
N TRP A 184 4.28 -15.70 1.39
CA TRP A 184 5.46 -15.70 2.26
C TRP A 184 6.78 -15.91 1.51
N GLU A 185 6.73 -16.09 0.19
CA GLU A 185 7.89 -16.21 -0.69
C GLU A 185 7.93 -15.05 -1.70
N SER A 186 9.10 -14.80 -2.24
CA SER A 186 9.28 -13.85 -3.34
C SER A 186 8.70 -14.41 -4.64
N HIS A 187 8.17 -13.53 -5.50
CA HIS A 187 7.59 -13.91 -6.78
C HIS A 187 8.05 -12.95 -7.88
N ILE A 188 8.05 -13.42 -9.12
CA ILE A 188 8.28 -12.61 -10.32
C ILE A 188 6.93 -12.35 -10.98
N PHE A 189 6.63 -11.08 -11.23
CA PHE A 189 5.45 -10.67 -12.00
C PHE A 189 5.89 -10.33 -13.41
N GLU A 190 5.24 -10.92 -14.41
CA GLU A 190 5.29 -10.43 -15.78
C GLU A 190 4.51 -9.11 -15.90
N LEU A 191 5.15 -8.13 -16.52
CA LEU A 191 4.57 -6.81 -16.72
C LEU A 191 3.86 -6.74 -18.07
N PRO A 192 2.65 -6.13 -18.13
CA PRO A 192 2.02 -5.87 -19.41
C PRO A 192 2.90 -4.94 -20.24
N ARG A 193 3.10 -5.29 -21.51
CA ARG A 193 3.82 -4.45 -22.45
C ARG A 193 3.09 -3.11 -22.59
N LEU A 194 3.78 -2.03 -22.27
CA LEU A 194 3.31 -0.67 -22.49
C LEU A 194 3.25 -0.34 -23.99
N ARG A 195 2.56 0.75 -24.32
CA ARG A 195 2.52 1.31 -25.68
C ARG A 195 3.93 1.71 -26.13
N ASP A 196 4.15 1.73 -27.44
CA ASP A 196 5.44 2.10 -28.00
C ASP A 196 5.92 3.47 -27.49
N GLY A 197 7.18 3.50 -27.06
CA GLY A 197 7.83 4.66 -26.45
C GLY A 197 7.69 4.74 -24.93
N ALA A 198 6.67 4.14 -24.31
CA ALA A 198 6.51 4.19 -22.86
C ALA A 198 7.38 3.15 -22.13
N LYS A 199 7.79 3.50 -20.91
CA LYS A 199 8.57 2.65 -20.01
C LYS A 199 7.99 2.67 -18.60
N TRP A 200 8.12 1.55 -17.90
CA TRP A 200 7.85 1.40 -16.48
C TRP A 200 8.94 2.08 -15.66
N HIS A 201 8.49 2.88 -14.69
CA HIS A 201 9.30 3.48 -13.64
C HIS A 201 8.79 3.00 -12.28
N VAL A 202 9.70 2.71 -11.35
CA VAL A 202 9.38 2.28 -9.99
C VAL A 202 9.04 3.50 -9.15
N PHE A 203 7.79 3.56 -8.69
CA PHE A 203 7.37 4.53 -7.69
C PHE A 203 7.59 3.98 -6.28
N ALA A 204 7.17 2.76 -5.99
CA ALA A 204 7.32 2.14 -4.68
C ALA A 204 7.63 0.64 -4.77
N ASN A 205 8.39 0.15 -3.80
CA ASN A 205 8.64 -1.27 -3.54
C ASN A 205 8.82 -1.50 -2.03
N THR A 206 7.79 -2.02 -1.36
CA THR A 206 7.81 -2.22 0.10
C THR A 206 8.71 -3.38 0.56
N SER A 207 9.27 -4.17 -0.36
CA SER A 207 10.27 -5.18 -0.01
C SER A 207 11.63 -4.57 0.32
N LEU A 208 11.87 -3.31 -0.07
CA LEU A 208 13.11 -2.60 0.20
C LEU A 208 13.03 -1.80 1.51
N PRO A 209 14.17 -1.55 2.18
CA PRO A 209 14.21 -0.61 3.30
C PRO A 209 14.17 0.84 2.79
N ALA A 210 13.66 1.74 3.63
CA ALA A 210 13.76 3.17 3.38
C ALA A 210 15.23 3.63 3.31
N PRO A 211 15.55 4.65 2.48
CA PRO A 211 14.63 5.44 1.64
C PRO A 211 14.37 4.85 0.25
N ASN A 212 14.80 3.61 -0.02
CA ASN A 212 14.70 2.99 -1.35
C ASN A 212 13.33 2.33 -1.62
N ASP A 213 12.42 2.38 -0.66
CA ASP A 213 11.09 1.78 -0.72
C ASP A 213 10.07 2.64 -1.46
N ILE A 214 10.33 3.94 -1.62
CA ILE A 214 9.43 4.87 -2.31
C ILE A 214 10.17 6.09 -2.88
N CYS A 215 9.81 6.50 -4.09
CA CYS A 215 10.30 7.72 -4.73
C CYS A 215 9.31 8.89 -4.48
N PRO A 216 9.79 10.14 -4.39
CA PRO A 216 8.90 11.29 -4.56
C PRO A 216 8.20 11.23 -5.93
N PRO A 217 6.91 11.60 -6.04
CA PRO A 217 6.23 11.66 -7.33
C PRO A 217 6.99 12.55 -8.33
N GLY A 218 7.19 12.06 -9.55
CA GLY A 218 8.00 12.71 -10.58
C GLY A 218 9.50 12.36 -10.55
N GLN A 219 9.97 11.61 -9.55
CA GLN A 219 11.36 11.14 -9.43
C GLN A 219 11.45 9.60 -9.50
N GLU A 220 10.47 8.95 -10.12
CA GLU A 220 10.41 7.50 -10.24
C GLU A 220 11.56 6.96 -11.10
N ILE A 221 12.22 5.92 -10.61
CA ILE A 221 13.43 5.35 -11.22
C ILE A 221 13.02 4.43 -12.38
N ILE A 222 13.61 4.61 -13.56
CA ILE A 222 13.36 3.72 -14.70
C ILE A 222 13.69 2.27 -14.33
N LEU A 223 12.74 1.36 -14.60
CA LEU A 223 12.94 -0.06 -14.34
C LEU A 223 13.88 -0.64 -15.40
N ALA A 224 14.90 -1.37 -14.99
CA ALA A 224 15.89 -1.93 -15.93
C ALA A 224 15.27 -3.01 -16.84
N ASP A 225 14.51 -3.94 -16.25
CA ASP A 225 13.75 -4.95 -16.99
C ASP A 225 12.31 -4.49 -17.18
N GLN A 226 11.92 -4.23 -18.43
CA GLN A 226 10.58 -3.73 -18.77
C GLN A 226 9.53 -4.85 -18.91
N THR A 227 9.92 -6.11 -18.71
CA THR A 227 9.07 -7.29 -18.91
C THR A 227 8.73 -8.01 -17.63
N SER A 228 9.53 -7.85 -16.57
CA SER A 228 9.29 -8.54 -15.30
C SER A 228 9.70 -7.71 -14.08
N PHE A 229 9.13 -8.03 -12.93
CA PHE A 229 9.49 -7.42 -11.65
C PHE A 229 9.54 -8.47 -10.53
N LEU A 230 10.72 -8.63 -9.92
CA LEU A 230 10.89 -9.46 -8.72
C LEU A 230 10.45 -8.68 -7.48
N ILE A 231 9.51 -9.24 -6.73
CA ILE A 231 9.02 -8.66 -5.48
C ILE A 231 9.22 -9.63 -4.31
N GLY A 232 9.70 -9.10 -3.18
CA GLY A 232 9.89 -9.86 -1.96
C GLY A 232 8.57 -10.37 -1.34
N ALA A 233 8.68 -11.30 -0.40
CA ALA A 233 7.55 -11.80 0.37
C ALA A 233 6.76 -10.68 1.07
N ARG A 234 5.43 -10.83 1.13
CA ARG A 234 4.51 -9.91 1.82
C ARG A 234 4.73 -8.44 1.46
N SER A 235 4.88 -8.13 0.17
CA SER A 235 5.26 -6.81 -0.32
C SER A 235 4.38 -6.34 -1.49
N ILE A 236 4.43 -5.05 -1.78
CA ILE A 236 3.72 -4.38 -2.86
C ILE A 236 4.72 -3.55 -3.65
N PHE A 237 4.56 -3.55 -4.97
CA PHE A 237 5.22 -2.59 -5.84
C PHE A 237 4.21 -1.77 -6.62
N ILE A 238 4.60 -0.54 -6.93
CA ILE A 238 3.81 0.40 -7.73
C ILE A 238 4.73 0.93 -8.83
N LEU A 239 4.29 0.77 -10.07
CA LEU A 239 4.97 1.27 -11.25
C LEU A 239 4.11 2.33 -11.95
N VAL A 240 4.80 3.24 -12.63
CA VAL A 240 4.20 4.25 -13.52
C VAL A 240 4.73 4.02 -14.92
N GLY A 241 3.82 3.86 -15.88
CA GLY A 241 4.11 3.77 -17.30
C GLY A 241 4.08 5.16 -17.91
N ARG A 242 5.27 5.68 -18.27
CA ARG A 242 5.43 7.01 -18.85
C ARG A 242 6.08 6.93 -20.22
N ILE A 243 5.61 7.77 -21.15
CA ILE A 243 6.40 8.11 -22.32
C ILE A 243 7.50 9.06 -21.83
N PRO A 244 8.80 8.76 -22.04
CA PRO A 244 9.88 9.68 -21.76
C PRO A 244 9.54 11.02 -22.40
N ARG A 245 9.48 12.07 -21.59
CA ARG A 245 9.42 13.43 -22.12
C ARG A 245 10.81 13.68 -22.72
N GLU A 246 10.99 13.37 -23.99
CA GLU A 246 12.11 13.92 -24.73
C GLU A 246 12.05 15.44 -24.55
N ASN A 247 13.16 16.03 -24.09
CA ASN A 247 13.31 17.43 -23.73
C ASN A 247 12.37 18.35 -24.52
N LEU A 248 11.36 18.89 -23.84
CA LEU A 248 10.67 20.12 -24.28
C LEU A 248 11.69 21.27 -24.32
#